data_AF-A0A9D8L484-F1
#
_entry.id   AF-A0A9D8L484-F1
#
_cell.length_a   1.000
_cell.length_b   1.000
_cell.length_c   1.000
_cell.angle_alpha   90.00
_cell.angle_beta   90.00
_cell.angle_gamma   90.00
#
_symmetry.space_group_name_H-M   'P 1'
#
loop_
_entity.id
_entity.type
_entity.pdbx_description
1 polymer ?
#
loop_
_entity_poly.entity_id
_entity_poly.type
_entity_poly.pdbx_seq_one_letter_code
_entity_poly.pdbx_strand_id
1 'polypeptide(L)' 'MDDLLVKLTSLIVEIGKEHPGVGRIRLPNERGLAEALNVQRSTLRERLSTLEHLGVLRRTQGSGTYVEPLGSDVIR' A
#
# COMPACT_ATOMS: atom_id res chain seq x y z
N MET A 1 6.68 6.45 -17.34
CA MET A 1 6.68 5.44 -16.26
C MET A 1 5.97 6.07 -15.08
N ASP A 2 5.07 5.36 -14.39
CA ASP A 2 4.28 5.95 -13.30
C ASP A 2 5.12 6.02 -12.02
N ASP A 3 5.81 7.14 -11.81
CA ASP A 3 6.75 7.32 -10.70
C ASP A 3 6.08 7.19 -9.32
N LEU A 4 4.78 7.49 -9.21
CA LEU A 4 4.05 7.38 -7.96
C LEU A 4 3.75 5.91 -7.63
N LEU A 5 3.34 5.11 -8.61
CA LEU A 5 3.11 3.69 -8.42
C LEU A 5 4.40 2.98 -7.98
N VAL A 6 5.54 3.34 -8.58
CA VAL A 6 6.86 2.82 -8.19
C VAL A 6 7.17 3.18 -6.73
N LYS A 7 7.04 4.47 -6.36
CA LYS A 7 7.29 4.93 -4.98
C LYS A 7 6.40 4.21 -3.96
N LEU A 8 5.11 4.05 -4.25
CA LEU A 8 4.16 3.35 -3.37
C LEU A 8 4.52 1.88 -3.23
N THR A 9 4.89 1.22 -4.31
CA THR A 9 5.29 -0.19 -4.29
C THR A 9 6.54 -0.37 -3.44
N SER A 10 7.56 0.48 -3.62
CA SER A 10 8.77 0.45 -2.79
C SER A 10 8.44 0.67 -1.32
N LEU A 11 7.60 1.66 -0.99
CA LEU A 11 7.18 1.91 0.39
C LEU A 11 6.50 0.69 1.01
N ILE A 12 5.58 0.05 0.28
CA ILE A 12 4.85 -1.13 0.76
C ILE A 12 5.79 -2.31 1.00
N VAL A 13 6.75 -2.54 0.09
CA VAL A 13 7.74 -3.60 0.21
C VAL A 13 8.63 -3.39 1.45
N GLU A 14 9.10 -2.17 1.68
CA GLU A 14 9.92 -1.86 2.85
C GLU A 14 9.13 -2.03 4.15
N ILE A 15 7.88 -1.55 4.21
CA ILE A 15 6.99 -1.77 5.35
C ILE A 15 6.80 -3.27 5.63
N GLY A 16 6.60 -4.07 4.58
CA GLY A 16 6.44 -5.52 4.67
C GLY A 16 7.68 -6.24 5.21
N LYS A 17 8.88 -5.81 4.83
CA LYS A 17 10.15 -6.39 5.31
C LYS A 17 10.41 -6.10 6.78
N GLU A 18 10.04 -4.93 7.28
CA GLU A 18 10.26 -4.53 8.68
C GLU A 18 9.40 -5.32 9.67
N HIS A 19 8.32 -5.96 9.22
CA HIS A 19 7.37 -6.65 10.08
C HIS A 19 7.16 -8.12 9.63
N PRO A 20 8.22 -8.96 9.69
CA PRO A 20 8.11 -10.36 9.31
C PRO A 20 7.12 -11.09 10.23
N GLY A 21 6.17 -11.83 9.65
CA GLY A 21 5.19 -12.62 10.40
C GLY A 21 3.96 -11.86 10.92
N VAL A 22 3.87 -10.55 10.70
CA VAL A 22 2.66 -9.78 11.00
C VAL A 22 1.66 -9.97 9.85
N GLY A 23 0.51 -10.58 10.15
CA GLY A 23 -0.47 -10.94 9.13
C GLY A 23 -1.06 -9.76 8.34
N ARG A 24 -1.13 -8.55 8.91
CA ARG A 24 -1.59 -7.33 8.20
C ARG A 24 -0.91 -6.09 8.77
N ILE A 25 -0.28 -5.29 7.92
CA ILE A 25 0.41 -4.06 8.34
C ILE A 25 -0.40 -2.86 7.87
N ARG A 26 -0.78 -1.97 8.79
CA ARG A 26 -1.58 -0.79 8.46
C ARG A 26 -0.68 0.30 7.85
N LEU A 27 -1.07 0.82 6.70
CA LEU A 27 -0.44 2.01 6.12
C LEU A 27 -0.84 3.28 6.88
N PRO A 28 -0.03 4.36 6.81
CA PRO A 28 -0.49 5.68 7.22
C PRO A 28 -1.78 6.06 6.48
N ASN A 29 -2.59 6.91 7.09
CA ASN A 29 -3.83 7.36 6.45
C ASN A 29 -3.53 8.10 5.13
N GLU A 30 -4.52 8.16 4.23
CA GLU A 30 -4.35 8.77 2.90
C GLU A 30 -3.83 10.21 2.95
N ARG A 31 -4.22 10.98 3.99
CA ARG A 31 -3.74 12.35 4.18
C ARG A 31 -2.23 12.37 4.43
N GLY A 32 -1.74 11.58 5.40
CA GLY A 32 -0.33 11.51 5.74
C GLY A 32 0.53 10.97 4.59
N LEU A 33 0.03 9.97 3.84
CA LEU A 33 0.71 9.48 2.64
C LEU A 33 0.79 10.54 1.54
N ALA A 34 -0.29 11.29 1.31
CA ALA A 34 -0.32 12.33 0.29
C ALA A 34 0.65 13.48 0.63
N GLU A 35 0.69 13.88 1.90
CA GLU A 35 1.64 14.87 2.42
C GLU A 35 3.09 14.39 2.28
N ALA A 36 3.39 13.15 2.70
CA ALA A 36 4.74 12.58 2.64
C ALA A 36 5.25 12.38 1.19
N LEU A 37 4.36 12.03 0.27
CA LEU A 37 4.70 11.82 -1.14
C LEU A 37 4.59 13.09 -1.98
N ASN A 38 4.11 14.20 -1.39
CA ASN A 38 3.82 15.47 -2.06
C ASN A 38 2.93 15.30 -3.31
N VAL A 39 1.80 14.61 -3.14
CA VAL A 39 0.83 14.35 -4.21
C VAL A 39 -0.59 14.72 -3.81
N GLN A 40 -1.46 14.91 -4.80
CA GLN A 40 -2.87 15.08 -4.53
C GLN A 40 -3.49 13.78 -3.98
N ARG A 41 -4.40 13.92 -3.00
CA ARG A 41 -5.12 12.78 -2.40
C ARG A 41 -5.90 11.97 -3.42
N SER A 42 -6.46 12.60 -4.46
CA SER A 42 -7.16 11.94 -5.57
C SER A 42 -6.24 11.00 -6.35
N THR A 43 -5.05 11.47 -6.73
CA THR A 43 -4.03 10.68 -7.44
C THR A 43 -3.51 9.54 -6.57
N LEU A 44 -3.24 9.80 -5.29
CA LEU A 44 -2.87 8.76 -4.34
C LEU A 44 -3.97 7.68 -4.25
N ARG A 45 -5.23 8.09 -4.14
CA ARG A 45 -6.36 7.17 -4.03
C ARG A 45 -6.48 6.26 -5.25
N GLU A 46 -6.27 6.79 -6.46
CA GLU A 46 -6.27 6.02 -7.70
C GLU A 46 -5.19 4.93 -7.71
N ARG A 47 -3.97 5.26 -7.26
CA ARG A 47 -2.86 4.30 -7.17
C ARG A 47 -3.03 3.29 -6.05
N LEU A 48 -3.53 3.72 -4.89
CA LEU A 48 -3.91 2.79 -3.82
C LEU A 48 -5.02 1.84 -4.27
N SER A 49 -5.99 2.31 -5.06
CA SER A 49 -7.01 1.44 -5.66
C SER A 49 -6.39 0.47 -6.66
N THR A 50 -5.44 0.92 -7.48
CA THR A 50 -4.71 0.02 -8.40
C THR A 50 -4.02 -1.11 -7.63
N LEU A 51 -3.30 -0.78 -6.56
CA LEU A 51 -2.59 -1.75 -5.72
C LEU A 51 -3.54 -2.70 -4.97
N GLU A 52 -4.71 -2.20 -4.57
CA GLU A 52 -5.78 -3.03 -3.99
C GLU A 52 -6.37 -4.02 -5.01
N HIS A 53 -6.63 -3.59 -6.24
CA HIS A 53 -7.08 -4.49 -7.31
C HIS A 53 -6.03 -5.56 -7.65
N LEU A 54 -4.74 -5.24 -7.49
CA LEU A 54 -3.64 -6.19 -7.64
C LEU A 54 -3.46 -7.12 -6.42
N GLY A 55 -4.27 -6.97 -5.38
CA GLY A 55 -4.19 -7.78 -4.16
C GLY A 55 -3.04 -7.43 -3.22
N VAL A 56 -2.31 -6.35 -3.50
CA VAL A 56 -1.18 -5.89 -2.65
C VAL A 56 -1.71 -5.22 -1.37
N LEU A 57 -2.88 -4.59 -1.47
CA LEU A 57 -3.52 -3.87 -0.37
C LEU A 57 -4.95 -4.35 -0.14
N ARG A 58 -5.44 -4.15 1.08
CA ARG A 58 -6.86 -4.26 1.43
C ARG A 58 -7.31 -3.03 2.19
N ARG A 59 -8.38 -2.38 1.74
CA ARG A 59 -9.04 -1.34 2.52
C ARG A 59 -10.12 -1.94 3.41
N THR A 60 -10.16 -1.47 4.65
CA THR A 60 -11.23 -1.78 5.60
C THR A 60 -11.91 -0.47 5.96
N GLN A 61 -13.20 -0.34 5.62
CA GLN A 61 -13.97 0.87 5.88
C GLN A 61 -13.90 1.27 7.36
N GLY A 62 -13.59 2.54 7.63
CA GLY A 62 -13.42 3.06 9.00
C GLY A 62 -12.14 2.61 9.73
N SER A 63 -11.41 1.63 9.20
CA SER A 63 -10.24 1.02 9.84
C SER A 63 -8.93 1.35 9.12
N GLY A 64 -8.94 1.61 7.81
CA GLY A 64 -7.78 2.09 7.04
C GLY A 64 -7.33 1.13 5.94
N THR A 65 -6.13 1.36 5.42
CA THR A 65 -5.53 0.57 4.34
C THR A 65 -4.43 -0.32 4.91
N TYR A 66 -4.43 -1.59 4.53
CA TYR A 66 -3.50 -2.59 5.03
C TYR A 66 -2.73 -3.20 3.87
N VAL A 67 -1.44 -3.45 4.10
CA VAL A 67 -0.61 -4.30 3.26
C VAL A 67 -1.05 -5.74 3.50
N GLU A 68 -1.43 -6.43 2.42
CA GLU A 68 -1.64 -7.86 2.49
C GLU A 68 -0.27 -8.53 2.69
N PRO A 69 -0.19 -9.56 3.55
CA PRO A 69 1.03 -10.31 3.67
C PRO A 69 1.34 -10.84 2.28
N LEU A 70 2.55 -10.58 1.77
CA LEU A 70 3.03 -11.16 0.54
C LEU A 70 3.13 -12.66 0.77
N GLY A 71 1.99 -13.34 0.66
CA GLY A 71 1.89 -14.77 0.79
C GLY A 71 2.81 -15.36 -0.28
N SER A 72 3.60 -16.33 0.13
CA SER A 72 4.38 -17.23 -0.72
C SER A 72 3.59 -17.93 -1.84
N ASP A 73 2.32 -17.56 -2.06
CA ASP A 73 1.38 -18.15 -3.02
C ASP A 73 1.31 -17.43 -4.37
N VAL A 74 2.08 -16.35 -4.60
CA VAL A 74 2.21 -15.75 -5.95
C VAL A 74 3.14 -16.58 -6.86
N ILE A 75 3.80 -17.61 -6.31
CA ILE A 75 4.59 -18.60 -7.07
C ILE A 75 3.99 -19.99 -6.80
N ARG A 76 2.96 -20.37 -7.56
CA ARG A 76 2.63 -21.78 -7.82
C ARG A 76 2.24 -21.96 -9.27
#